data_AF-A0A8C5TJS9-F1
#
_entry.id   AF-A0A8C5TJS9-F1
#
_cell.length_a   1.000
_cell.length_b   1.000
_cell.length_c   1.000
_cell.angle_alpha   90.00
_cell.angle_beta   90.00
_cell.angle_gamma   90.00
#
_symmetry.space_group_name_H-M   'P 1'
#
loop_
_entity.id
_entity.type
_entity.pdbx_description
1 polymer ?
#
loop_
_entity_poly.entity_id
_entity_poly.type
_entity_poly.pdbx_seq_one_letter_code
_entity_poly.pdbx_strand_id
1 'polypeptide(L)'
;MFKKLTKFLVSQMESREQWVPVESTADHDHFKPLCLLIQKNKPNTTFHPDPYYQEVGFKLDDVLLPGKDGKNTEPLHEDSTQFTITAADAIKGEGGVSISFDPASIGLELDGSSCQGMSVTPHKKSVVLQSLEEVRKERKINMEHSLIQQLLRTGSNLFVVIEILEASENCVYVESTKEEGGFWARIYALIWGKVSRETKQRLVVSKGCTLAFRAMPVNIKSGAWDLIYFLAKPTGIPICAIAHPSQEKLGTVMEEVKHHCQIFSKLPPELLLIVFNTIKAVMKDMNLCKELSQNMEAISKEKGGYELKTKSPDLKDLFSTLQQTPRDRLVLLAKGITYILDALHELLEDQLLLLLKSLERKIVPQQLKLVENLLKQDLEKQKEPFRFDARLLSFSQEEERDLTIALAL
;
A
#
# COMPACT_ATOMS: atom_id res chain seq x y z
N MET A 1 -11.25 -2.99 4.84
CA MET A 1 -11.53 -2.11 6.00
C MET A 1 -10.27 -1.62 6.76
N PHE A 2 -9.43 -2.49 7.35
CA PHE A 2 -8.32 -2.02 8.21
C PHE A 2 -7.28 -1.16 7.46
N LYS A 3 -6.84 -1.59 6.27
CA LYS A 3 -5.99 -0.80 5.37
C LYS A 3 -6.54 0.60 5.06
N LYS A 4 -7.85 0.72 4.87
CA LYS A 4 -8.55 2.01 4.63
C LYS A 4 -8.42 2.91 5.86
N LEU A 5 -8.71 2.36 7.05
CA LEU A 5 -8.57 3.04 8.34
C LEU A 5 -7.14 3.55 8.57
N THR A 6 -6.12 2.71 8.41
CA THR A 6 -4.73 3.08 8.72
C THR A 6 -4.16 4.08 7.72
N LYS A 7 -4.46 3.94 6.42
CA LYS A 7 -4.13 4.95 5.40
C LYS A 7 -4.80 6.29 5.71
N PHE A 8 -6.07 6.28 6.07
CA PHE A 8 -6.78 7.51 6.44
C PHE A 8 -6.13 8.16 7.66
N LEU A 9 -5.84 7.41 8.73
CA LEU A 9 -5.15 7.93 9.92
C LEU A 9 -3.83 8.61 9.58
N VAL A 10 -2.98 7.97 8.77
CA VAL A 10 -1.70 8.54 8.34
C VAL A 10 -1.92 9.82 7.52
N SER A 11 -2.94 9.86 6.65
CA SER A 11 -3.24 11.06 5.84
C SER A 11 -3.66 12.29 6.66
N GLN A 12 -4.24 12.09 7.85
CA GLN A 12 -4.65 13.16 8.76
C GLN A 12 -3.48 13.71 9.59
N MET A 13 -2.31 13.05 9.58
CA MET A 13 -1.17 13.48 10.37
C MET A 13 -0.34 14.51 9.58
N GLU A 14 -0.28 15.76 10.06
CA GLU A 14 0.41 16.87 9.41
C GLU A 14 1.96 16.77 9.39
N SER A 15 2.54 15.61 9.71
CA SER A 15 3.99 15.53 9.93
C SER A 15 4.79 15.39 8.63
N ARG A 16 5.91 16.13 8.55
CA ARG A 16 7.03 15.88 7.62
C ARG A 16 7.69 14.50 7.77
N GLU A 17 7.21 13.70 8.73
CA GLU A 17 7.72 12.37 9.06
C GLU A 17 6.91 11.31 8.32
N GLN A 18 7.61 10.37 7.69
CA GLN A 18 7.02 9.35 6.83
C GLN A 18 6.51 8.18 7.69
N TRP A 19 5.22 8.22 8.04
CA TRP A 19 4.52 7.14 8.72
C TRP A 19 4.06 6.07 7.72
N VAL A 20 4.30 4.81 8.04
CA VAL A 20 3.89 3.68 7.21
C VAL A 20 2.63 3.05 7.81
N PRO A 21 1.49 3.04 7.10
CA PRO A 21 0.26 2.43 7.59
C PRO A 21 0.39 0.90 7.64
N VAL A 22 -0.11 0.27 8.70
CA VAL A 22 -0.22 -1.19 8.78
C VAL A 22 -1.42 -1.66 7.96
N GLU A 23 -1.23 -2.62 7.07
CA GLU A 23 -2.27 -3.00 6.11
C GLU A 23 -3.26 -4.04 6.65
N SER A 24 -2.85 -4.83 7.64
CA SER A 24 -3.58 -6.00 8.14
C SER A 24 -3.59 -6.03 9.67
N THR A 25 -4.74 -6.37 10.25
CA THR A 25 -4.85 -6.61 11.70
C THR A 25 -4.14 -7.87 12.13
N ALA A 26 -3.92 -8.84 11.25
CA ALA A 26 -3.24 -10.09 11.63
C ALA A 26 -1.75 -9.88 11.88
N ASP A 27 -1.17 -8.86 11.23
CA ASP A 27 0.28 -8.68 11.16
C ASP A 27 0.77 -7.59 12.13
N HIS A 28 -0.13 -6.94 12.89
CA HIS A 28 0.19 -5.75 13.68
C HIS A 28 1.28 -5.97 14.74
N ASP A 29 1.41 -7.20 15.25
CA ASP A 29 2.40 -7.58 16.25
C ASP A 29 3.82 -7.63 15.69
N HIS A 30 3.97 -7.85 14.39
CA HIS A 30 5.26 -7.83 13.70
C HIS A 30 5.79 -6.41 13.48
N PHE A 31 4.98 -5.39 13.73
CA PHE A 31 5.36 -3.97 13.63
C PHE A 31 5.49 -3.29 14.99
N LYS A 32 5.67 -4.05 16.07
CA LYS A 32 5.98 -3.50 17.40
C LYS A 32 7.38 -2.87 17.45
N PRO A 33 7.67 -1.99 18.43
CA PRO A 33 8.98 -1.37 18.50
C PRO A 33 10.06 -2.44 18.69
N LEU A 34 11.22 -2.19 18.10
CA LEU A 34 12.37 -3.11 17.99
C LEU A 34 12.15 -4.34 17.10
N CYS A 35 10.97 -4.54 16.51
CA CYS A 35 10.81 -5.56 15.48
C CYS A 35 11.70 -5.25 14.27
N LEU A 36 12.30 -6.29 13.70
CA LEU A 36 13.12 -6.19 12.51
C LEU A 36 12.26 -6.36 11.26
N LEU A 37 12.59 -5.58 10.25
CA LEU A 37 11.96 -5.60 8.93
C LEU A 37 13.04 -5.66 7.87
N ILE A 38 12.75 -6.32 6.75
CA ILE A 38 13.58 -6.24 5.54
C ILE A 38 12.83 -5.45 4.48
N GLN A 39 13.56 -4.64 3.71
CA GLN A 39 12.98 -4.00 2.54
C GLN A 39 12.82 -5.04 1.42
N LYS A 40 11.61 -5.15 0.87
CA LYS A 40 11.37 -5.93 -0.35
C LYS A 40 12.13 -5.27 -1.50
N ASN A 41 12.67 -6.09 -2.40
CA ASN A 41 13.36 -5.61 -3.59
C ASN A 41 12.34 -5.15 -4.65
N LYS A 42 11.62 -4.07 -4.33
CA LYS A 42 10.65 -3.41 -5.19
C LYS A 42 11.10 -1.97 -5.40
N PRO A 43 11.06 -1.46 -6.64
CA PRO A 43 11.34 -0.06 -6.86
C PRO A 43 10.27 0.79 -6.18
N ASN A 44 10.67 1.88 -5.54
CA ASN A 44 9.71 2.90 -5.13
C ASN A 44 9.08 3.47 -6.39
N THR A 45 7.76 3.58 -6.39
CA THR A 45 6.98 4.09 -7.52
C THR A 45 6.40 5.44 -7.16
N THR A 46 5.88 6.17 -8.15
CA THR A 46 5.26 7.45 -7.86
C THR A 46 4.00 7.31 -6.99
N PHE A 47 3.30 6.17 -7.06
CA PHE A 47 2.12 5.84 -6.24
C PHE A 47 2.45 5.14 -4.91
N HIS A 48 3.67 4.65 -4.74
CA HIS A 48 4.17 4.08 -3.49
C HIS A 48 5.62 4.56 -3.25
N PRO A 49 5.78 5.79 -2.71
CA PRO A 49 7.10 6.39 -2.51
C PRO A 49 7.87 5.74 -1.35
N ASP A 50 7.18 5.00 -0.50
CA ASP A 50 7.68 4.31 0.67
C ASP A 50 8.37 2.98 0.35
N PRO A 51 9.32 2.53 1.18
CA PRO A 51 9.81 1.16 1.09
C PRO A 51 8.71 0.15 1.40
N TYR A 52 8.57 -0.88 0.57
CA TYR A 52 7.78 -2.05 0.92
C TYR A 52 8.50 -2.86 1.99
N TYR A 53 7.99 -2.85 3.22
CA TYR A 53 8.54 -3.65 4.31
C TYR A 53 8.02 -5.09 4.27
N GLN A 54 8.87 -6.01 4.70
CA GLN A 54 8.54 -7.39 4.96
C GLN A 54 8.99 -7.75 6.37
N GLU A 55 8.07 -8.33 7.13
CA GLU A 55 8.35 -8.89 8.44
C GLU A 55 9.26 -10.13 8.35
N VAL A 56 10.12 -10.29 9.36
CA VAL A 56 11.00 -11.47 9.47
C VAL A 56 10.79 -12.26 10.76
N GLY A 57 9.90 -11.79 11.66
CA GLY A 57 9.56 -12.49 12.90
C GLY A 57 10.60 -12.42 14.01
N PHE A 58 11.64 -11.58 13.86
CA PHE A 58 12.68 -11.37 14.87
C PHE A 58 12.65 -9.92 15.37
N LYS A 59 13.02 -9.73 16.64
CA LYS A 59 13.34 -8.43 17.23
C LYS A 59 14.84 -8.19 17.22
N LEU A 60 15.24 -6.94 17.43
CA LEU A 60 16.65 -6.57 17.52
C LEU A 60 17.38 -7.38 18.59
N ASP A 61 16.76 -7.64 19.74
CA ASP A 61 17.37 -8.43 20.82
C ASP A 61 17.70 -9.87 20.42
N ASP A 62 16.91 -10.47 19.53
CA ASP A 62 17.08 -11.87 19.10
C ASP A 62 18.35 -12.07 18.25
N VAL A 63 18.83 -10.99 17.61
CA VAL A 63 20.00 -11.02 16.73
C VAL A 63 21.26 -10.42 17.37
N LEU A 64 21.17 -9.91 18.60
CA LEU A 64 22.28 -9.32 19.34
C LEU A 64 22.92 -10.34 20.27
N LEU A 65 24.26 -10.42 20.25
CA LEU A 65 25.04 -11.15 21.25
C LEU A 65 24.79 -10.58 22.66
N PRO A 66 24.93 -11.39 23.72
CA PRO A 66 24.82 -10.91 25.08
C PRO A 66 25.87 -9.83 25.38
N GLY A 67 25.50 -8.85 26.19
CA GLY A 67 26.42 -7.84 26.72
C GLY A 67 27.43 -8.45 27.70
N LYS A 68 28.42 -7.65 28.12
CA LYS A 68 29.51 -8.08 29.02
C LYS A 68 29.03 -8.69 30.35
N ASP A 69 27.84 -8.30 30.82
CA ASP A 69 27.29 -8.72 32.11
C ASP A 69 26.22 -9.81 32.01
N GLY A 70 25.98 -10.37 30.81
CA GLY A 70 25.00 -11.44 30.59
C GLY A 70 23.54 -11.05 30.86
N LYS A 71 23.25 -9.78 31.19
CA LYS A 71 21.89 -9.26 31.37
C LYS A 71 21.29 -8.83 30.03
N ASN A 72 20.03 -9.20 29.82
CA ASN A 72 19.18 -8.59 28.79
C ASN A 72 18.77 -7.19 29.28
N THR A 73 18.86 -6.20 28.40
CA THR A 73 18.60 -4.78 28.71
C THR A 73 17.14 -4.58 29.17
N GLU A 74 16.94 -3.69 30.13
CA GLU A 74 15.63 -3.19 30.59
C GLU A 74 14.81 -2.57 29.43
N PRO A 75 13.47 -2.47 29.53
CA PRO A 75 12.62 -2.10 28.40
C PRO A 75 13.00 -0.72 27.83
N LEU A 76 13.37 -0.71 26.55
CA LEU A 76 13.81 0.48 25.78
C LEU A 76 12.64 1.42 25.37
N HIS A 77 11.52 1.37 26.09
CA HIS A 77 10.28 2.02 25.69
C HIS A 77 10.00 3.27 26.52
N GLU A 78 9.74 4.38 25.84
CA GLU A 78 9.07 5.55 26.42
C GLU A 78 7.62 5.61 25.88
N ASP A 79 6.66 5.71 26.81
CA ASP A 79 5.27 5.99 26.49
C ASP A 79 5.13 7.50 26.25
N SER A 80 4.69 7.91 25.06
CA SER A 80 4.52 9.31 24.68
C SER A 80 3.06 9.65 24.38
N THR A 81 2.78 10.94 24.20
CA THR A 81 1.46 11.59 24.06
C THR A 81 0.37 10.79 23.33
N GLN A 82 -0.83 10.78 23.92
CA GLN A 82 -2.07 10.33 23.29
C GLN A 82 -2.71 11.48 22.50
N PHE A 83 -3.29 11.18 21.34
CA PHE A 83 -4.07 12.14 20.57
C PHE A 83 -5.30 11.43 19.99
N THR A 84 -6.45 12.09 20.00
CA THR A 84 -7.71 11.52 19.52
C THR A 84 -7.96 11.95 18.09
N ILE A 85 -8.19 10.99 17.18
CA ILE A 85 -8.63 11.25 15.82
C ILE A 85 -10.07 10.76 15.69
N THR A 86 -11.00 11.71 15.65
CA THR A 86 -12.41 11.43 15.38
C THR A 86 -12.68 11.74 13.91
N ALA A 87 -13.01 10.71 13.14
CA ALA A 87 -13.50 10.83 11.77
C ALA A 87 -14.96 10.38 11.75
N ALA A 88 -15.86 11.34 11.88
CA ALA A 88 -17.28 11.12 11.68
C ALA A 88 -17.68 11.79 10.36
N ASP A 89 -17.97 10.99 9.34
CA ASP A 89 -18.77 11.47 8.22
C ASP A 89 -20.23 11.47 8.68
N ALA A 90 -20.58 12.54 9.40
CA ALA A 90 -21.95 12.88 9.71
C ALA A 90 -22.32 14.11 8.88
N ILE A 91 -22.76 13.89 7.63
CA ILE A 91 -23.55 14.92 6.95
C ILE A 91 -24.92 14.88 7.61
N LYS A 92 -25.10 15.73 8.63
CA LYS A 92 -26.42 16.06 9.16
C LYS A 92 -26.53 17.57 9.22
N GLY A 93 -27.61 18.06 8.61
CA GLY A 93 -27.89 19.47 8.44
C GLY A 93 -27.86 20.27 9.74
N GLU A 94 -27.54 21.55 9.55
CA GLU A 94 -27.54 22.67 10.51
C GLU A 94 -26.57 22.61 11.69
N GLY A 95 -25.46 23.32 11.50
CA GLY A 95 -24.78 24.07 12.57
C GLY A 95 -23.66 23.33 13.29
N GLY A 96 -22.44 23.35 12.73
CA GLY A 96 -21.22 23.07 13.49
C GLY A 96 -20.07 22.44 12.69
N VAL A 97 -19.30 23.28 11.99
CA VAL A 97 -17.95 23.09 11.42
C VAL A 97 -17.62 21.68 10.92
N SER A 98 -17.93 21.51 9.64
CA SER A 98 -17.44 20.48 8.72
C SER A 98 -15.96 20.64 8.40
N ILE A 99 -15.19 19.55 8.42
CA ILE A 99 -14.06 19.41 7.49
C ILE A 99 -14.63 18.73 6.25
N SER A 100 -14.86 19.55 5.24
CA SER A 100 -15.30 19.12 3.92
C SER A 100 -14.12 18.51 3.16
N PHE A 101 -14.26 17.29 2.64
CA PHE A 101 -13.87 17.11 1.25
C PHE A 101 -14.95 17.81 0.46
N ASP A 102 -14.62 18.98 -0.08
CA ASP A 102 -15.54 19.80 -0.86
C ASP A 102 -15.42 19.41 -2.34
N PRO A 103 -16.35 18.62 -2.90
CA PRO A 103 -16.61 18.62 -4.33
C PRO A 103 -17.77 19.59 -4.65
N ALA A 104 -17.77 20.81 -4.09
CA ALA A 104 -18.43 21.91 -4.79
C ALA A 104 -17.55 22.28 -5.99
N SER A 105 -17.95 22.10 -7.24
CA SER A 105 -19.26 22.35 -7.78
C SER A 105 -19.51 21.55 -9.07
N ILE A 106 -20.54 20.71 -9.06
CA ILE A 106 -21.61 20.66 -10.07
C ILE A 106 -22.80 20.11 -9.29
N GLY A 107 -23.91 20.84 -9.29
CA GLY A 107 -25.15 20.43 -8.62
C GLY A 107 -25.61 19.05 -9.11
N LEU A 108 -25.36 18.06 -8.28
CA LEU A 108 -26.16 16.85 -8.20
C LEU A 108 -26.61 16.79 -6.75
N GLU A 109 -27.90 17.03 -6.51
CA GLU A 109 -28.55 16.66 -5.26
C GLU A 109 -28.40 15.14 -5.11
N LEU A 110 -27.33 14.72 -4.43
CA LEU A 110 -27.14 13.37 -3.95
C LEU A 110 -27.89 13.27 -2.63
N ASP A 111 -29.16 12.95 -2.70
CA ASP A 111 -29.96 12.56 -1.54
C ASP A 111 -29.57 11.12 -1.17
N GLY A 112 -28.73 10.97 -0.14
CA GLY A 112 -28.28 9.67 0.37
C GLY A 112 -27.11 9.80 1.35
N SER A 113 -27.30 9.35 2.59
CA SER A 113 -26.32 9.43 3.67
C SER A 113 -25.76 8.04 4.00
N SER A 114 -24.47 7.80 3.69
CA SER A 114 -23.73 6.66 4.24
C SER A 114 -23.06 7.07 5.56
N CYS A 115 -23.47 6.51 6.69
CA CYS A 115 -22.79 6.75 7.96
C CYS A 115 -21.52 5.90 8.06
N GLN A 116 -20.34 6.53 7.86
CA GLN A 116 -19.05 5.99 8.26
C GLN A 116 -18.61 6.72 9.54
N GLY A 117 -18.81 6.05 10.69
CA GLY A 117 -18.44 6.59 12.00
C GLY A 117 -17.19 5.90 12.52
N MET A 118 -16.13 6.66 12.76
CA MET A 118 -14.87 6.14 13.28
C MET A 118 -14.29 7.09 14.34
N SER A 119 -14.12 6.58 15.55
CA SER A 119 -13.34 7.25 16.58
C SER A 119 -12.22 6.30 16.99
N VAL A 120 -10.99 6.66 16.66
CA VAL A 120 -9.81 5.94 17.11
C VAL A 120 -8.93 6.93 17.83
N THR A 121 -8.53 6.58 19.05
CA THR A 121 -7.56 7.36 19.81
C THR A 121 -6.20 6.68 19.68
N PRO A 122 -5.34 7.09 18.72
CA PRO A 122 -3.98 6.58 18.65
C PRO A 122 -3.12 7.07 19.82
N HIS A 123 -2.20 6.21 20.23
CA HIS A 123 -1.19 6.47 21.22
C HIS A 123 0.18 6.23 20.59
N LYS A 124 1.06 7.23 20.65
CA LYS A 124 2.41 7.14 20.08
C LYS A 124 3.36 6.49 21.09
N LYS A 125 4.01 5.40 20.69
CA LYS A 125 5.12 4.79 21.44
C LYS A 125 6.42 4.90 20.65
N SER A 126 7.50 5.22 21.34
CA SER A 126 8.82 5.39 20.73
C SER A 126 9.91 4.67 21.52
N VAL A 127 10.92 4.21 20.80
CA VAL A 127 12.16 3.71 21.39
C VAL A 127 13.03 4.91 21.78
N VAL A 128 13.55 4.89 23.00
CA VAL A 128 14.50 5.91 23.47
C VAL A 128 15.82 5.74 22.73
N LEU A 129 16.12 6.68 21.81
CA LEU A 129 17.31 6.58 20.97
C LEU A 129 18.61 6.58 21.79
N GLN A 130 18.63 7.24 22.97
CA GLN A 130 19.79 7.22 23.88
C GLN A 130 20.05 5.83 24.43
N SER A 131 19.01 5.15 24.92
CA SER A 131 19.12 3.77 25.41
C SER A 131 19.51 2.80 24.28
N LEU A 132 19.02 3.03 23.07
CA LEU A 132 19.40 2.24 21.90
C LEU A 132 20.88 2.43 21.51
N GLU A 133 21.44 3.63 21.68
CA GLU A 133 22.87 3.91 21.52
C GLU A 133 23.74 3.25 22.60
N GLU A 134 23.25 3.09 23.83
CA GLU A 134 23.93 2.32 24.87
C GLU A 134 24.00 0.83 24.51
N VAL A 135 22.86 0.25 24.10
CA VAL A 135 22.80 -1.14 23.62
C VAL A 135 23.76 -1.36 22.46
N ARG A 136 23.84 -0.41 21.52
CA ARG A 136 24.79 -0.44 20.39
C ARG A 136 26.26 -0.50 20.83
N LYS A 137 26.64 0.25 21.86
CA LYS A 137 28.02 0.26 22.38
C LYS A 137 28.38 -1.04 23.09
N GLU A 138 27.40 -1.68 23.72
CA GLU A 138 27.61 -2.87 24.55
C GLU A 138 27.48 -4.18 23.79
N ARG A 139 26.54 -4.26 22.84
CA ARG A 139 26.13 -5.49 22.17
C ARG A 139 26.41 -5.44 20.68
N LYS A 140 27.02 -6.51 20.18
CA LYS A 140 27.28 -6.72 18.75
C LYS A 140 26.20 -7.60 18.14
N ILE A 141 25.95 -7.46 16.84
CA ILE A 141 25.12 -8.40 16.09
C ILE A 141 25.81 -9.76 16.01
N ASN A 142 25.03 -10.81 16.22
CA ASN A 142 25.43 -12.19 16.00
C ASN A 142 25.51 -12.47 14.50
N MET A 143 26.74 -12.49 13.96
CA MET A 143 27.00 -12.76 12.54
C MET A 143 26.67 -14.21 12.14
N GLU A 144 26.53 -15.12 13.09
CA GLU A 144 26.12 -16.51 12.86
C GLU A 144 24.61 -16.71 12.87
N HIS A 145 23.82 -15.67 13.17
CA HIS A 145 22.37 -15.74 13.13
C HIS A 145 21.90 -15.96 11.68
N SER A 146 21.01 -16.93 11.46
CA SER A 146 20.55 -17.36 10.13
C SER A 146 19.99 -16.21 9.29
N LEU A 147 19.15 -15.35 9.89
CA LEU A 147 18.64 -14.12 9.26
C LEU A 147 19.77 -13.20 8.77
N ILE A 148 20.80 -12.98 9.59
CA ILE A 148 21.89 -12.05 9.29
C ILE A 148 22.75 -12.62 8.15
N GLN A 149 23.07 -13.92 8.20
CA GLN A 149 23.78 -14.58 7.11
C GLN A 149 23.01 -14.50 5.79
N GLN A 150 21.69 -14.71 5.82
CA GLN A 150 20.85 -14.61 4.64
C GLN A 150 20.82 -13.17 4.09
N LEU A 151 20.65 -12.18 4.96
CA LEU A 151 20.62 -10.77 4.61
C LEU A 151 21.91 -10.32 3.90
N LEU A 152 23.07 -10.74 4.42
CA LEU A 152 24.37 -10.42 3.82
C LEU A 152 24.57 -11.10 2.46
N ARG A 153 24.03 -12.31 2.27
CA ARG A 153 24.08 -13.03 0.99
C ARG A 153 23.17 -12.40 -0.07
N THR A 154 21.99 -11.93 0.33
CA THR A 154 21.01 -11.35 -0.59
C THR A 154 21.22 -9.85 -0.83
N GLY A 155 22.00 -9.18 0.02
CA GLY A 155 22.19 -7.73 -0.02
C GLY A 155 20.93 -6.95 0.34
N SER A 156 20.03 -7.54 1.13
CA SER A 156 18.80 -6.89 1.57
C SER A 156 19.08 -5.83 2.64
N ASN A 157 18.31 -4.75 2.65
CA ASN A 157 18.43 -3.73 3.69
C ASN A 157 17.64 -4.14 4.94
N LEU A 158 18.28 -4.05 6.11
CA LEU A 158 17.66 -4.29 7.42
C LEU A 158 17.11 -2.98 7.99
N PHE A 159 15.96 -3.04 8.62
CA PHE A 159 15.33 -1.95 9.33
C PHE A 159 14.86 -2.39 10.70
N VAL A 160 14.78 -1.45 11.63
CA VAL A 160 14.22 -1.65 12.97
C VAL A 160 13.09 -0.66 13.19
N VAL A 161 11.97 -1.13 13.72
CA VAL A 161 10.84 -0.27 14.11
C VAL A 161 11.24 0.56 15.33
N ILE A 162 11.17 1.88 15.20
CA ILE A 162 11.57 2.82 16.26
C ILE A 162 10.39 3.54 16.88
N GLU A 163 9.30 3.71 16.14
CA GLU A 163 8.09 4.35 16.64
C GLU A 163 6.87 3.66 16.07
N ILE A 164 5.79 3.66 16.86
CA ILE A 164 4.50 3.13 16.46
C ILE A 164 3.38 4.08 16.88
N LEU A 165 2.27 3.98 16.16
CA LEU A 165 0.97 4.39 16.63
C LEU A 165 0.19 3.13 16.95
N GLU A 166 -0.34 3.03 18.17
CA GLU A 166 -1.23 1.95 18.54
C GLU A 166 -2.58 2.46 19.04
N ALA A 167 -3.62 1.66 18.91
CA ALA A 167 -4.92 1.98 19.46
C ALA A 167 -4.86 2.04 20.99
N SER A 168 -5.21 3.17 21.62
CA SER A 168 -5.18 3.30 23.09
C SER A 168 -6.28 2.51 23.78
N GLU A 169 -7.35 2.22 23.06
CA GLU A 169 -8.57 1.57 23.54
C GLU A 169 -9.14 0.64 22.47
N ASN A 170 -10.07 -0.24 22.88
CA ASN A 170 -10.82 -1.04 21.93
C ASN A 170 -11.79 -0.13 21.17
N CYS A 171 -11.68 -0.09 19.84
CA CYS A 171 -12.61 0.65 19.00
C CYS A 171 -13.24 -0.26 17.94
N VAL A 172 -14.48 0.05 17.57
CA VAL A 172 -15.22 -0.69 16.54
C VAL A 172 -15.40 0.24 15.36
N TYR A 173 -14.79 -0.12 14.25
CA TYR A 173 -15.06 0.47 12.96
C TYR A 173 -16.27 -0.24 12.35
N VAL A 174 -17.32 0.52 12.04
CA VAL A 174 -18.54 -0.01 11.43
C VAL A 174 -18.70 0.64 10.07
N GLU A 175 -18.71 -0.19 9.04
CA GLU A 175 -19.09 0.22 7.70
C GLU A 175 -20.50 -0.32 7.46
N SER A 176 -21.48 0.58 7.41
CA SER A 176 -22.87 0.24 7.14
C SER A 176 -23.34 0.88 5.86
N THR A 177 -23.77 0.04 4.93
CA THR A 177 -24.44 0.45 3.71
C THR A 177 -25.94 0.28 3.93
N LYS A 178 -26.54 1.16 4.72
CA LYS A 178 -28.00 1.23 4.84
C LYS A 178 -28.50 2.26 3.84
N GLU A 179 -28.95 1.80 2.68
CA GLU A 179 -29.90 2.58 1.87
C GLU A 179 -30.60 1.70 0.85
N GLU A 180 -31.93 1.80 0.82
CA GLU A 180 -32.71 1.41 -0.34
C GLU A 180 -32.67 2.60 -1.31
N GLY A 181 -32.08 2.42 -2.51
CA GLY A 181 -32.18 3.40 -3.60
C GLY A 181 -31.07 4.47 -3.71
N GLY A 182 -30.12 4.56 -2.77
CA GLY A 182 -29.01 5.52 -2.83
C GLY A 182 -27.90 5.19 -3.84
N PHE A 183 -27.00 6.15 -4.12
CA PHE A 183 -25.88 6.01 -5.08
C PHE A 183 -25.04 4.75 -4.81
N TRP A 184 -24.59 4.56 -3.57
CA TRP A 184 -23.79 3.39 -3.20
C TRP A 184 -24.61 2.10 -3.29
N ALA A 185 -25.91 2.12 -3.02
CA ALA A 185 -26.76 0.95 -3.19
C ALA A 185 -26.82 0.49 -4.66
N ARG A 186 -26.88 1.45 -5.61
CA ARG A 186 -26.78 1.17 -7.06
C ARG A 186 -25.42 0.58 -7.42
N ILE A 187 -24.34 1.15 -6.91
CA ILE A 187 -22.97 0.66 -7.13
C ILE A 187 -22.81 -0.77 -6.62
N TYR A 188 -23.20 -1.04 -5.38
CA TYR A 188 -23.14 -2.40 -4.82
C TYR A 188 -24.04 -3.37 -5.58
N ALA A 189 -25.19 -2.91 -6.09
CA ALA A 189 -26.02 -3.73 -6.96
C ALA A 189 -25.33 -4.11 -8.28
N LEU A 190 -24.50 -3.22 -8.84
CA LEU A 190 -23.73 -3.49 -10.06
C LEU A 190 -22.58 -4.48 -9.82
N ILE A 191 -21.98 -4.47 -8.62
CA ILE A 191 -20.84 -5.33 -8.26
C ILE A 191 -21.31 -6.71 -7.81
N TRP A 192 -22.31 -6.78 -6.93
CA TRP A 192 -22.75 -8.02 -6.26
C TRP A 192 -24.13 -8.53 -6.69
N GLY A 193 -24.83 -7.84 -7.60
CA GLY A 193 -26.18 -8.17 -8.04
C GLY A 193 -27.28 -7.60 -7.13
N LYS A 194 -28.55 -8.04 -7.29
CA LYS A 194 -29.67 -7.56 -6.45
C LYS A 194 -29.39 -7.80 -4.97
N VAL A 195 -29.04 -6.75 -4.23
CA VAL A 195 -28.77 -6.81 -2.80
C VAL A 195 -29.78 -5.91 -2.07
N SER A 196 -30.79 -6.54 -1.47
CA SER A 196 -31.57 -5.97 -0.36
C SER A 196 -30.93 -6.32 1.00
N ARG A 197 -29.60 -6.45 1.04
CA ARG A 197 -28.88 -6.94 2.20
C ARG A 197 -28.10 -5.80 2.81
N GLU A 198 -28.53 -5.35 3.98
CA GLU A 198 -27.71 -4.49 4.83
C GLU A 198 -26.39 -5.22 5.12
N THR A 199 -25.32 -4.87 4.42
CA THR A 199 -23.98 -5.28 4.80
C THR A 199 -23.49 -4.32 5.88
N LYS A 200 -23.60 -4.78 7.13
CA LYS A 200 -22.91 -4.18 8.27
C LYS A 200 -21.62 -4.93 8.46
N GLN A 201 -20.55 -4.41 7.88
CA GLN A 201 -19.23 -4.92 8.19
C GLN A 201 -18.75 -4.24 9.48
N ARG A 202 -18.19 -5.05 10.39
CA ARG A 202 -17.66 -4.56 11.66
C ARG A 202 -16.24 -5.05 11.79
N LEU A 203 -15.33 -4.11 11.98
CA LEU A 203 -13.94 -4.36 12.28
C LEU A 203 -13.70 -3.93 13.73
N VAL A 204 -13.25 -4.85 14.55
CA VAL A 204 -12.85 -4.56 15.93
C VAL A 204 -11.34 -4.35 15.93
N VAL A 205 -10.90 -3.18 16.36
CA VAL A 205 -9.50 -2.86 16.59
C VAL A 205 -9.27 -2.88 18.09
N SER A 206 -8.47 -3.85 18.53
CA SER A 206 -8.18 -4.02 19.94
C SER A 206 -7.18 -2.97 20.44
N LYS A 207 -7.26 -2.66 21.74
CA LYS A 207 -6.26 -1.88 22.45
C LYS A 207 -4.88 -2.50 22.24
N GLY A 208 -3.90 -1.66 21.94
CA GLY A 208 -2.54 -2.09 21.62
C GLY A 208 -2.39 -2.60 20.20
N CYS A 209 -3.39 -2.54 19.32
CA CYS A 209 -3.20 -2.86 17.90
C CYS A 209 -2.34 -1.77 17.25
N THR A 210 -1.25 -2.16 16.57
CA THR A 210 -0.38 -1.23 15.82
C THR A 210 -1.09 -0.77 14.55
N LEU A 211 -1.26 0.54 14.38
CA LEU A 211 -1.98 1.18 13.28
C LEU A 211 -1.02 1.72 12.20
N ALA A 212 0.11 2.29 12.64
CA ALA A 212 1.17 2.76 11.76
C ALA A 212 2.51 2.66 12.48
N PHE A 213 3.60 2.67 11.73
CA PHE A 213 4.94 2.58 12.30
C PHE A 213 5.94 3.46 11.54
N ARG A 214 7.08 3.69 12.19
CA ARG A 214 8.28 4.28 11.61
C ARG A 214 9.46 3.34 11.83
N ALA A 215 10.22 3.11 10.77
CA ALA A 215 11.40 2.24 10.82
C ALA A 215 12.67 3.01 10.43
N MET A 216 13.79 2.66 11.03
CA MET A 216 15.11 3.20 10.69
C MET A 216 16.00 2.10 10.09
N PRO A 217 16.80 2.41 9.06
CA PRO A 217 17.74 1.44 8.52
C PRO A 217 18.84 1.11 9.52
N VAL A 218 19.24 -0.15 9.54
CA VAL A 218 20.35 -0.68 10.34
C VAL A 218 21.48 -1.06 9.41
N ASN A 219 22.64 -0.42 9.57
CA ASN A 219 23.85 -0.81 8.88
C ASN A 219 24.64 -1.81 9.72
N ILE A 220 25.13 -2.90 9.13
CA ILE A 220 25.90 -3.95 9.82
C ILE A 220 27.28 -4.07 9.17
N LYS A 221 28.33 -3.97 9.99
CA LYS A 221 29.73 -4.15 9.56
C LYS A 221 30.50 -4.97 10.58
N SER A 222 30.82 -6.21 10.23
CA SER A 222 31.64 -7.11 11.06
C SER A 222 31.14 -7.26 12.50
N GLY A 223 29.82 -7.37 12.68
CA GLY A 223 29.14 -7.46 13.98
C GLY A 223 28.90 -6.12 14.67
N ALA A 224 29.59 -5.04 14.30
CA ALA A 224 29.19 -3.70 14.70
C ALA A 224 27.95 -3.27 13.90
N TRP A 225 27.07 -2.47 14.50
CA TRP A 225 25.83 -2.04 13.87
C TRP A 225 25.50 -0.61 14.25
N ASP A 226 24.90 0.13 13.32
CA ASP A 226 24.59 1.55 13.46
C ASP A 226 23.20 1.86 12.88
N LEU A 227 22.50 2.83 13.48
CA LEU A 227 21.29 3.40 12.90
C LEU A 227 21.62 4.48 11.88
N ILE A 228 20.91 4.49 10.77
CA ILE A 228 21.02 5.55 9.76
C ILE A 228 19.97 6.62 10.05
N TYR A 229 20.38 7.66 10.78
CA TYR A 229 19.51 8.80 11.14
C TYR A 229 19.12 9.68 9.96
N PHE A 230 20.01 9.77 8.98
CA PHE A 230 19.78 10.53 7.75
C PHE A 230 19.91 9.58 6.58
N LEU A 231 18.77 9.19 6.02
CA LEU A 231 18.75 8.61 4.69
C LEU A 231 19.16 9.70 3.71
N ALA A 232 20.44 9.72 3.32
CA ALA A 232 20.79 10.30 2.03
C ALA A 232 19.93 9.56 1.02
N LYS A 233 18.93 10.25 0.45
CA LYS A 233 18.14 9.70 -0.65
C LYS A 233 19.15 9.12 -1.63
N PRO A 234 19.12 7.80 -1.91
CA PRO A 234 20.18 7.19 -2.67
C PRO A 234 20.33 7.96 -3.98
N THR A 235 21.57 8.34 -4.28
CA THR A 235 22.03 8.76 -5.61
C THR A 235 22.00 7.60 -6.62
N GLY A 236 21.25 6.53 -6.34
CA GLY A 236 20.68 5.71 -7.38
C GLY A 236 19.56 6.54 -7.99
N ILE A 237 19.87 7.17 -9.12
CA ILE A 237 18.93 7.85 -10.02
C ILE A 237 17.56 7.20 -9.87
N PRO A 238 16.59 7.82 -9.15
CA PRO A 238 15.21 7.50 -9.46
C PRO A 238 15.12 7.79 -10.96
N ILE A 239 14.48 6.95 -11.76
CA ILE A 239 14.30 7.26 -13.19
C ILE A 239 13.71 8.69 -13.38
N CYS A 240 13.10 9.25 -12.32
CA CYS A 240 12.80 10.67 -12.12
C CYS A 240 13.94 11.69 -12.26
N ALA A 241 15.22 11.32 -12.36
CA ALA A 241 16.33 12.29 -12.55
C ALA A 241 16.91 12.30 -13.98
N ILE A 242 16.26 11.63 -14.94
CA ILE A 242 16.39 11.99 -16.36
C ILE A 242 15.48 13.19 -16.70
N ALA A 243 14.57 13.56 -15.80
CA ALA A 243 13.78 14.76 -15.95
C ALA A 243 14.67 16.00 -15.81
N HIS A 244 14.85 16.69 -16.93
CA HIS A 244 15.17 18.11 -16.93
C HIS A 244 14.25 18.83 -15.93
N PRO A 245 14.71 19.88 -15.24
CA PRO A 245 13.97 20.58 -14.17
C PRO A 245 12.66 21.28 -14.61
N SER A 246 12.16 20.96 -15.80
CA SER A 246 10.93 21.47 -16.42
C SER A 246 9.89 20.39 -16.72
N GLN A 247 10.09 19.12 -16.34
CA GLN A 247 9.13 18.05 -16.66
C GLN A 247 8.02 17.99 -15.60
N GLU A 248 6.78 18.22 -16.03
CA GLU A 248 5.56 18.09 -15.22
C GLU A 248 5.49 16.72 -14.53
N LYS A 249 5.10 16.68 -13.24
CA LYS A 249 5.04 15.46 -12.41
C LYS A 249 4.14 14.35 -13.00
N LEU A 250 3.17 14.69 -13.86
CA LEU A 250 2.43 13.69 -14.65
C LEU A 250 3.30 13.04 -15.73
N GLY A 251 4.15 13.81 -16.41
CA GLY A 251 5.10 13.27 -17.39
C GLY A 251 5.99 12.20 -16.77
N THR A 252 6.45 12.42 -15.54
CA THR A 252 7.19 11.43 -14.76
C THR A 252 6.39 10.15 -14.51
N VAL A 253 5.12 10.27 -14.07
CA VAL A 253 4.23 9.11 -13.87
C VAL A 253 4.02 8.32 -15.17
N MET A 254 3.76 9.02 -16.28
CA MET A 254 3.53 8.37 -17.57
C MET A 254 4.78 7.68 -18.10
N GLU A 255 5.96 8.27 -17.91
CA GLU A 255 7.23 7.65 -18.25
C GLU A 255 7.51 6.41 -17.42
N GLU A 256 7.23 6.45 -16.11
CA GLU A 256 7.34 5.30 -15.20
C GLU A 256 6.44 4.14 -15.66
N VAL A 257 5.14 4.40 -15.86
CA VAL A 257 4.18 3.40 -16.37
C VAL A 257 4.66 2.82 -17.70
N LYS A 258 5.08 3.67 -18.63
CA LYS A 258 5.57 3.24 -19.94
C LYS A 258 6.83 2.38 -19.81
N HIS A 259 7.77 2.74 -18.94
CA HIS A 259 9.00 2.01 -18.72
C HIS A 259 8.76 0.60 -18.18
N HIS A 260 7.91 0.48 -17.16
CA HIS A 260 7.60 -0.81 -16.53
C HIS A 260 6.71 -1.71 -17.40
N CYS A 261 5.77 -1.11 -18.15
CA CYS A 261 4.82 -1.86 -18.97
C CYS A 261 5.25 -2.09 -20.43
N GLN A 262 6.40 -1.57 -20.86
CA GLN A 262 6.86 -1.67 -22.26
C GLN A 262 7.00 -3.10 -22.80
N ILE A 263 7.17 -4.08 -21.91
CA ILE A 263 7.33 -5.48 -22.34
C ILE A 263 6.02 -6.02 -22.91
N PHE A 264 4.88 -5.59 -22.38
CA PHE A 264 3.56 -6.06 -22.80
C PHE A 264 3.24 -5.64 -24.23
N SER A 265 3.64 -4.45 -24.68
CA SER A 265 3.43 -4.03 -26.08
C SER A 265 4.23 -4.85 -27.10
N LYS A 266 5.22 -5.64 -26.65
CA LYS A 266 6.05 -6.51 -27.49
C LYS A 266 5.63 -7.98 -27.46
N LEU A 267 4.62 -8.32 -26.66
CA LEU A 267 4.11 -9.68 -26.54
C LEU A 267 3.13 -10.02 -27.68
N PRO A 268 3.07 -11.29 -28.11
CA PRO A 268 2.01 -11.73 -28.99
C PRO A 268 0.64 -11.67 -28.29
N PRO A 269 -0.47 -11.48 -29.03
CA PRO A 269 -1.81 -11.32 -28.46
C PRO A 269 -2.25 -12.44 -27.53
N GLU A 270 -1.87 -13.68 -27.82
CA GLU A 270 -2.19 -14.86 -27.00
C GLU A 270 -1.59 -14.76 -25.59
N LEU A 271 -0.31 -14.38 -25.49
CA LEU A 271 0.36 -14.22 -24.19
C LEU A 271 -0.18 -13.01 -23.43
N LEU A 272 -0.53 -11.92 -24.14
CA LEU A 272 -1.19 -10.78 -23.52
C LEU A 272 -2.53 -11.14 -22.91
N LEU A 273 -3.30 -11.98 -23.59
CA LEU A 273 -4.59 -12.46 -23.09
C LEU A 273 -4.42 -13.32 -21.84
N ILE A 274 -3.40 -14.20 -21.81
CA ILE A 274 -3.06 -15.00 -20.62
C ILE A 274 -2.74 -14.08 -19.44
N VAL A 275 -1.81 -13.13 -19.62
CA VAL A 275 -1.44 -12.17 -18.57
C VAL A 275 -2.66 -11.38 -18.11
N PHE A 276 -3.45 -10.85 -19.04
CA PHE A 276 -4.64 -10.05 -18.72
C PHE A 276 -5.68 -10.84 -17.93
N ASN A 277 -5.95 -12.09 -18.32
CA ASN A 277 -6.89 -12.95 -17.60
C ASN A 277 -6.38 -13.31 -16.20
N THR A 278 -5.09 -13.58 -16.05
CA THR A 278 -4.48 -13.78 -14.73
C THR A 278 -4.59 -12.52 -13.87
N ILE A 279 -4.33 -11.32 -14.42
CA ILE A 279 -4.52 -10.05 -13.69
C ILE A 279 -5.98 -9.88 -13.26
N LYS A 280 -6.95 -10.21 -14.10
CA LYS A 280 -8.36 -10.19 -13.71
C LYS A 280 -8.69 -11.17 -12.59
N ALA A 281 -8.05 -12.33 -12.55
CA ALA A 281 -8.26 -13.32 -11.49
C ALA A 281 -7.68 -12.84 -10.15
N VAL A 282 -6.46 -12.29 -10.13
CA VAL A 282 -5.84 -11.80 -8.88
C VAL A 282 -6.56 -10.58 -8.30
N MET A 283 -7.21 -9.75 -9.12
CA MET A 283 -8.07 -8.66 -8.63
C MET A 283 -9.30 -9.15 -7.85
N LYS A 284 -9.70 -10.42 -8.03
CA LYS A 284 -10.81 -11.05 -7.29
C LYS A 284 -10.36 -11.81 -6.06
N ASP A 285 -9.09 -12.23 -6.02
CA ASP A 285 -8.54 -13.04 -4.94
C ASP A 285 -7.14 -12.55 -4.55
N MET A 286 -7.07 -11.89 -3.39
CA MET A 286 -5.83 -11.36 -2.85
C MET A 286 -4.82 -12.46 -2.48
N ASN A 287 -5.25 -13.71 -2.26
CA ASN A 287 -4.32 -14.82 -2.06
C ASN A 287 -3.59 -15.16 -3.37
N LEU A 288 -4.30 -15.14 -4.50
CA LEU A 288 -3.67 -15.30 -5.82
C LEU A 288 -2.74 -14.11 -6.13
N CYS A 289 -3.12 -12.89 -5.74
CA CYS A 289 -2.25 -11.72 -5.85
C CYS A 289 -0.94 -11.91 -5.06
N LYS A 290 -1.02 -12.40 -3.82
CA LYS A 290 0.13 -12.70 -2.96
C LYS A 290 1.01 -13.80 -3.54
N GLU A 291 0.43 -14.91 -3.98
CA GLU A 291 1.16 -16.03 -4.61
C GLU A 291 1.89 -15.57 -5.87
N LEU A 292 1.19 -14.84 -6.76
CA LEU A 292 1.79 -14.34 -7.99
C LEU A 292 2.93 -13.35 -7.69
N SER A 293 2.71 -12.40 -6.77
CA SER A 293 3.72 -11.42 -6.37
C SER A 293 5.00 -12.09 -5.85
N GLN A 294 4.86 -13.09 -4.97
CA GLN A 294 6.00 -13.83 -4.42
C GLN A 294 6.80 -14.54 -5.51
N ASN A 295 6.12 -15.18 -6.47
CA ASN A 295 6.78 -15.84 -7.59
C ASN A 295 7.51 -14.84 -8.51
N MET A 296 6.90 -13.71 -8.83
CA MET A 296 7.55 -12.67 -9.66
C MET A 296 8.76 -12.04 -8.98
N GLU A 297 8.68 -11.84 -7.65
CA GLU A 297 9.83 -11.39 -6.85
C GLU A 297 10.96 -12.42 -6.83
N ALA A 298 10.64 -13.70 -6.68
CA ALA A 298 11.65 -14.78 -6.68
C ALA A 298 12.37 -14.87 -8.04
N ILE A 299 11.62 -14.78 -9.14
CA ILE A 299 12.18 -14.70 -10.50
C ILE A 299 13.20 -13.56 -10.61
N SER A 300 12.92 -12.41 -10.00
CA SER A 300 13.79 -11.23 -10.10
C SER A 300 15.06 -11.34 -9.24
N LYS A 301 15.06 -12.17 -8.19
CA LYS A 301 16.18 -12.31 -7.22
C LYS A 301 17.12 -13.46 -7.58
N GLU A 302 16.60 -14.59 -8.04
CA GLU A 302 17.41 -15.80 -8.26
C GLU A 302 18.19 -15.76 -9.57
N LYS A 303 19.49 -16.09 -9.56
CA LYS A 303 20.29 -16.24 -10.79
C LYS A 303 20.25 -17.66 -11.37
N GLY A 304 19.66 -18.61 -10.66
CA GLY A 304 19.55 -20.03 -11.04
C GLY A 304 18.24 -20.39 -11.74
N GLY A 305 18.05 -21.70 -11.99
CA GLY A 305 16.79 -22.24 -12.50
C GLY A 305 15.67 -22.06 -11.48
N TYR A 306 14.58 -21.42 -11.90
CA TYR A 306 13.39 -21.16 -11.09
C TYR A 306 12.29 -22.13 -11.53
N GLU A 307 11.52 -22.64 -10.58
CA GLU A 307 10.40 -23.52 -10.87
C GLU A 307 9.10 -22.87 -10.39
N LEU A 308 8.25 -22.48 -11.34
CA LEU A 308 6.94 -21.92 -11.05
C LEU A 308 5.97 -23.05 -10.79
N LYS A 309 5.59 -23.23 -9.52
CA LYS A 309 4.57 -24.19 -9.09
C LYS A 309 3.37 -23.43 -8.57
N THR A 310 2.19 -23.85 -9.02
CA THR A 310 0.92 -23.37 -8.49
C THR A 310 -0.08 -24.52 -8.46
N LYS A 311 -0.95 -24.51 -7.46
CA LYS A 311 -2.15 -25.36 -7.41
C LYS A 311 -3.36 -24.65 -8.02
N SER A 312 -3.26 -23.33 -8.23
CA SER A 312 -4.35 -22.53 -8.77
C SER A 312 -4.49 -22.76 -10.28
N PRO A 313 -5.69 -23.09 -10.78
CA PRO A 313 -5.92 -23.16 -12.21
C PRO A 313 -5.72 -21.79 -12.90
N ASP A 314 -6.00 -20.69 -12.20
CA ASP A 314 -5.95 -19.33 -12.77
C ASP A 314 -4.52 -18.82 -13.02
N LEU A 315 -3.53 -19.41 -12.33
CA LEU A 315 -2.11 -19.07 -12.51
C LEU A 315 -1.37 -20.06 -13.43
N LYS A 316 -1.96 -21.23 -13.70
CA LYS A 316 -1.29 -22.35 -14.38
C LYS A 316 -0.81 -22.00 -15.79
N ASP A 317 -1.66 -21.36 -16.57
CA ASP A 317 -1.35 -21.01 -17.96
C ASP A 317 -0.26 -19.95 -18.03
N LEU A 318 -0.29 -18.96 -17.13
CA LEU A 318 0.78 -17.98 -17.01
C LEU A 318 2.09 -18.65 -16.59
N PHE A 319 2.08 -19.52 -15.58
CA PHE A 319 3.30 -20.16 -15.06
C PHE A 319 3.96 -21.07 -16.10
N SER A 320 3.17 -21.85 -16.84
CA SER A 320 3.68 -22.68 -17.93
C SER A 320 4.30 -21.84 -19.05
N THR A 321 3.68 -20.71 -19.40
CA THR A 321 4.21 -19.75 -20.36
C THR A 321 5.54 -19.14 -19.87
N LEU A 322 5.58 -18.67 -18.63
CA LEU A 322 6.77 -18.04 -18.06
C LEU A 322 7.94 -19.02 -17.90
N GLN A 323 7.66 -20.30 -17.64
CA GLN A 323 8.69 -21.36 -17.62
C GLN A 323 9.35 -21.59 -18.98
N GLN A 324 8.60 -21.41 -20.07
CA GLN A 324 9.12 -21.58 -21.44
C GLN A 324 9.78 -20.30 -21.99
N THR A 325 9.68 -19.19 -21.27
CA THR A 325 10.17 -17.89 -21.73
C THR A 325 11.68 -17.75 -21.50
N PRO A 326 12.46 -17.24 -22.47
CA PRO A 326 13.88 -16.92 -22.29
C PRO A 326 14.13 -16.01 -21.08
N ARG A 327 15.24 -16.24 -20.37
CA ARG A 327 15.52 -15.63 -19.07
C ARG A 327 15.50 -14.10 -19.08
N ASP A 328 16.07 -13.50 -20.12
CA ASP A 328 16.12 -12.04 -20.32
C ASP A 328 14.70 -11.44 -20.41
N ARG A 329 13.83 -12.07 -21.21
CA ARG A 329 12.43 -11.66 -21.36
C ARG A 329 11.60 -11.95 -20.11
N LEU A 330 11.85 -13.08 -19.47
CA LEU A 330 11.14 -13.44 -18.25
C LEU A 330 11.39 -12.40 -17.14
N VAL A 331 12.63 -11.98 -16.93
CA VAL A 331 12.94 -10.99 -15.88
C VAL A 331 12.21 -9.67 -16.18
N LEU A 332 12.12 -9.26 -17.45
CA LEU A 332 11.34 -8.08 -17.83
C LEU A 332 9.83 -8.26 -17.61
N LEU A 333 9.29 -9.44 -17.92
CA LEU A 333 7.88 -9.77 -17.65
C LEU A 333 7.56 -9.78 -16.17
N ALA A 334 8.41 -10.42 -15.36
CA ALA A 334 8.24 -10.45 -13.91
C ALA A 334 8.24 -9.04 -13.33
N LYS A 335 9.16 -8.17 -13.77
CA LYS A 335 9.17 -6.75 -13.37
C LYS A 335 7.90 -6.01 -13.77
N GLY A 336 7.42 -6.19 -14.99
CA GLY A 336 6.19 -5.56 -15.47
C GLY A 336 4.95 -6.05 -14.71
N ILE A 337 4.86 -7.36 -14.44
CA ILE A 337 3.76 -7.96 -13.68
C ILE A 337 3.83 -7.47 -12.23
N THR A 338 5.00 -7.49 -11.58
CA THR A 338 5.19 -6.95 -10.23
C THR A 338 4.72 -5.50 -10.13
N TYR A 339 5.10 -4.64 -11.08
CA TYR A 339 4.65 -3.24 -11.11
C TYR A 339 3.12 -3.11 -11.16
N ILE A 340 2.44 -3.93 -11.99
CA ILE A 340 0.97 -3.94 -12.05
C ILE A 340 0.38 -4.41 -10.72
N LEU A 341 0.91 -5.48 -10.13
CA LEU A 341 0.42 -6.01 -8.86
C LEU A 341 0.61 -5.01 -7.71
N ASP A 342 1.71 -4.28 -7.72
CA ASP A 342 1.99 -3.24 -6.73
C ASP A 342 1.00 -2.08 -6.87
N ALA A 343 0.70 -1.64 -8.10
CA ALA A 343 -0.32 -0.62 -8.36
C ALA A 343 -1.73 -1.09 -7.94
N LEU A 344 -2.08 -2.35 -8.22
CA LEU A 344 -3.36 -2.93 -7.80
C LEU A 344 -3.45 -3.07 -6.28
N HIS A 345 -2.35 -3.41 -5.62
CA HIS A 345 -2.29 -3.52 -4.17
C HIS A 345 -2.57 -2.18 -3.49
N GLU A 346 -2.29 -1.04 -4.12
CA GLU A 346 -2.61 0.27 -3.55
C GLU A 346 -4.11 0.56 -3.46
N LEU A 347 -4.91 -0.05 -4.34
CA LEU A 347 -6.36 0.10 -4.38
C LEU A 347 -7.05 -0.66 -3.22
N LEU A 348 -8.22 -0.17 -2.82
CA LEU A 348 -9.09 -0.89 -1.90
C LEU A 348 -9.77 -2.07 -2.60
N GLU A 349 -10.20 -3.08 -1.82
CA GLU A 349 -10.89 -4.26 -2.35
C GLU A 349 -12.11 -3.90 -3.21
N ASP A 350 -12.93 -2.94 -2.75
CA ASP A 350 -14.10 -2.48 -3.52
C ASP A 350 -13.70 -1.75 -4.80
N GLN A 351 -12.60 -0.97 -4.77
CA GLN A 351 -12.05 -0.30 -5.95
C GLN A 351 -11.52 -1.30 -6.99
N LEU A 352 -10.94 -2.43 -6.56
CA LEU A 352 -10.54 -3.52 -7.45
C LEU A 352 -11.75 -4.15 -8.14
N LEU A 353 -12.85 -4.37 -7.41
CA LEU A 353 -14.10 -4.89 -7.97
C LEU A 353 -14.75 -3.90 -8.94
N LEU A 354 -14.73 -2.60 -8.63
CA LEU A 354 -15.17 -1.53 -9.52
C LEU A 354 -14.34 -1.47 -10.81
N LEU A 355 -13.03 -1.62 -10.70
CA LEU A 355 -12.13 -1.65 -11.85
C LEU A 355 -12.38 -2.89 -12.72
N LEU A 356 -12.62 -4.05 -12.12
CA LEU A 356 -13.04 -5.25 -12.84
C LEU A 356 -14.35 -5.04 -13.60
N LYS A 357 -15.35 -4.42 -12.96
CA LYS A 357 -16.62 -4.11 -13.62
C LYS A 357 -16.43 -3.13 -14.78
N SER A 358 -15.55 -2.16 -14.60
CA SER A 358 -15.19 -1.19 -15.64
C SER A 358 -14.49 -1.85 -16.84
N LEU A 359 -13.66 -2.87 -16.59
CA LEU A 359 -13.06 -3.68 -17.66
C LEU A 359 -14.11 -4.48 -18.45
N GLU A 360 -15.10 -5.07 -17.78
CA GLU A 360 -16.21 -5.79 -18.43
C GLU A 360 -17.06 -4.86 -19.32
N ARG A 361 -17.30 -3.63 -18.85
CA ARG A 361 -18.04 -2.59 -19.58
C ARG A 361 -17.19 -1.89 -20.65
N LYS A 362 -15.89 -2.15 -20.72
CA LYS A 362 -14.93 -1.53 -21.66
C LYS A 362 -14.83 0.00 -21.52
N ILE A 363 -15.01 0.52 -20.29
CA ILE A 363 -14.98 1.97 -20.01
C ILE A 363 -13.64 2.47 -19.45
N VAL A 364 -12.70 1.56 -19.12
CA VAL A 364 -11.38 1.91 -18.60
C VAL A 364 -10.60 2.92 -19.47
N PRO A 365 -10.61 2.87 -20.82
CA PRO A 365 -9.93 3.88 -21.62
C PRO A 365 -10.46 5.31 -21.41
N GLN A 366 -11.75 5.46 -21.11
CA GLN A 366 -12.35 6.76 -20.81
C GLN A 366 -12.02 7.19 -19.38
N GLN A 367 -12.08 6.27 -18.41
CA GLN A 367 -11.65 6.52 -17.03
C GLN A 367 -10.18 6.94 -16.94
N LEU A 368 -9.30 6.31 -17.73
CA LEU A 368 -7.88 6.68 -17.79
C LEU A 368 -7.71 8.13 -18.25
N LYS A 369 -8.42 8.57 -19.29
CA LYS A 369 -8.39 9.98 -19.74
C LYS A 369 -8.87 10.94 -18.66
N LEU A 370 -9.87 10.55 -17.87
CA LEU A 370 -10.34 11.35 -16.74
C LEU A 370 -9.26 11.49 -15.68
N VAL A 371 -8.68 10.37 -15.22
CA VAL A 371 -7.62 10.35 -14.21
C VAL A 371 -6.39 11.12 -14.67
N GLU A 372 -5.96 10.96 -15.93
CA GLU A 372 -4.86 11.74 -16.51
C GLU A 372 -5.12 13.25 -16.41
N ASN A 373 -6.34 13.71 -16.72
CA ASN A 373 -6.68 15.13 -16.64
C ASN A 373 -6.78 15.65 -15.20
N LEU A 374 -7.28 14.83 -14.27
CA LEU A 374 -7.32 15.17 -12.84
C LEU A 374 -5.90 15.30 -12.28
N LEU A 375 -5.01 14.35 -12.61
CA LEU A 375 -3.62 14.39 -12.19
C LEU A 375 -2.88 15.59 -12.77
N LYS A 376 -3.20 16.07 -13.98
CA LYS A 376 -2.63 17.34 -14.49
C LYS A 376 -2.97 18.51 -13.57
N GLN A 377 -4.21 18.56 -13.08
CA GLN A 377 -4.73 19.69 -12.32
C GLN A 377 -4.27 19.71 -10.86
N ASP A 378 -4.17 18.54 -10.22
CA ASP A 378 -3.67 18.40 -8.84
C ASP A 378 -2.28 19.03 -8.68
N LEU A 379 -1.49 18.89 -9.73
CA LEU A 379 -0.11 19.35 -9.78
C LEU A 379 0.02 20.86 -9.94
N GLU A 380 -0.98 21.51 -10.55
CA GLU A 380 -1.00 22.96 -10.76
C GLU A 380 -1.65 23.71 -9.58
N LYS A 381 -2.58 23.06 -8.86
CA LYS A 381 -3.54 23.74 -7.98
C LYS A 381 -3.84 22.94 -6.71
N GLN A 382 -2.83 22.74 -5.86
CA GLN A 382 -2.90 21.93 -4.62
C GLN A 382 -4.02 22.30 -3.61
N LYS A 383 -4.84 23.34 -3.86
CA LYS A 383 -5.92 23.80 -2.96
C LYS A 383 -7.19 24.28 -3.69
N GLU A 384 -7.32 24.12 -5.01
CA GLU A 384 -8.56 24.49 -5.71
C GLU A 384 -9.42 23.25 -6.05
N PRO A 385 -10.75 23.40 -6.11
CA PRO A 385 -11.61 22.34 -6.64
C PRO A 385 -11.17 21.93 -8.04
N PHE A 386 -11.07 20.62 -8.28
CA PHE A 386 -10.74 20.06 -9.60
C PHE A 386 -11.78 20.48 -10.64
N ARG A 387 -11.34 20.95 -11.80
CA ARG A 387 -12.18 21.40 -12.91
C ARG A 387 -11.87 20.62 -14.17
N PHE A 388 -12.57 19.51 -14.41
CA PHE A 388 -12.37 18.72 -15.62
C PHE A 388 -13.48 18.97 -16.65
N ASP A 389 -13.20 18.65 -17.91
CA ASP A 389 -14.19 18.74 -18.99
C ASP A 389 -15.33 17.73 -18.74
N ALA A 390 -16.56 18.22 -18.64
CA ALA A 390 -17.75 17.38 -18.42
C ALA A 390 -17.93 16.29 -19.49
N ARG A 391 -17.37 16.48 -20.70
CA ARG A 391 -17.33 15.46 -21.76
C ARG A 391 -16.52 14.22 -21.37
N LEU A 392 -15.66 14.29 -20.36
CA LEU A 392 -14.96 13.11 -19.84
C LEU A 392 -15.89 12.20 -19.05
N LEU A 393 -16.99 12.74 -18.50
CA LEU A 393 -18.07 12.00 -17.83
C LEU A 393 -19.27 11.74 -18.74
N SER A 394 -19.20 12.04 -20.04
CA SER A 394 -20.26 11.68 -20.99
C SER A 394 -20.13 10.19 -21.33
N PHE A 395 -20.63 9.35 -20.43
CA PHE A 395 -20.78 7.92 -20.67
C PHE A 395 -22.10 7.63 -21.37
N SER A 396 -22.18 6.47 -22.02
CA SER A 396 -23.39 6.07 -22.77
C SER A 396 -24.53 5.66 -21.84
N GLN A 397 -24.20 5.15 -20.66
CA GLN A 397 -25.13 4.72 -19.63
C GLN A 397 -24.85 5.44 -18.32
N GLU A 398 -25.90 5.73 -17.54
CA GLU A 398 -25.76 6.32 -16.21
C GLU A 398 -24.92 5.43 -15.28
N GLU A 399 -25.10 4.10 -15.37
CA GLU A 399 -24.31 3.12 -14.62
C GLU A 399 -22.79 3.22 -14.86
N GLU A 400 -22.38 3.53 -16.09
CA GLU A 400 -20.96 3.70 -16.46
C GLU A 400 -20.35 4.96 -15.84
N ARG A 401 -21.16 6.03 -15.76
CA ARG A 401 -20.79 7.25 -15.06
C ARG A 401 -20.66 7.00 -13.56
N ASP A 402 -21.62 6.30 -12.97
CA ASP A 402 -21.57 6.00 -11.54
C ASP A 402 -20.35 5.15 -11.18
N LEU A 403 -20.07 4.10 -11.96
CA LEU A 403 -18.87 3.27 -11.77
C LEU A 403 -17.59 4.10 -11.79
N THR A 404 -17.52 5.10 -12.68
CA THR A 404 -16.38 5.99 -12.78
C THR A 404 -16.27 6.94 -11.59
N ILE A 405 -17.39 7.49 -11.13
CA ILE A 405 -17.42 8.33 -9.93
C ILE A 405 -17.02 7.50 -8.70
N ALA A 406 -17.59 6.32 -8.53
CA ALA A 406 -17.31 5.43 -7.40
C ALA A 406 -15.86 4.93 -7.36
N LEU A 407 -15.19 4.79 -8.52
CA LEU A 407 -13.78 4.41 -8.58
C LEU A 407 -12.84 5.58 -8.20
N ALA A 408 -13.30 6.82 -8.36
CA ALA A 408 -12.54 8.03 -8.03
C ALA A 408 -12.74 8.50 -6.58
N LEU A 409 -13.83 8.06 -5.93
CA LEU A 409 -14.09 8.19 -4.49
C LEU A 409 -13.37 7.09 -3.71
#